data_AF-A0A7X6TF37-F1
#
_entry.id   AF-A0A7X6TF37-F1
#
_cell.length_a   1.000
_cell.length_b   1.000
_cell.length_c   1.000
_cell.angle_alpha   90.00
_cell.angle_beta   90.00
_cell.angle_gamma   90.00
#
_symmetry.space_group_name_H-M   'P 1'
#
loop_
_entity.id
_entity.type
_entity.pdbx_description
1 polymer ?
#
loop_
_entity_poly.entity_id
_entity_poly.type
_entity_poly.pdbx_seq_one_letter_code
_entity_poly.pdbx_strand_id
1 'polypeptide(L)'
;YGQSLIIDQYDKALGERHKTAPAKLNKRSLLKGLVVCHQSILVRRKLAPEYDLQYRISADYDWVCKVLSLSGQNTYIDHYISRFMVSGLSARQRKKSLQERFRIMRRHFGIVATLGAHFLLALRYPFTRKYN
;
A
#
# COMPACT_ATOMS: atom_id res chain seq x y z
N TYR A 1 2.97 -12.29 -4.61
CA TYR A 1 3.10 -10.82 -4.65
C TYR A 1 4.56 -10.50 -4.92
N GLY A 2 4.88 -9.32 -5.44
CA GLY A 2 6.26 -8.96 -5.82
C GLY A 2 6.53 -7.48 -5.76
N GLN A 3 7.65 -7.06 -6.34
CA GLN A 3 8.03 -5.64 -6.40
C GLN A 3 7.30 -4.91 -7.52
N SER A 4 7.31 -3.57 -7.44
CA SER A 4 6.79 -2.68 -8.49
C SER A 4 7.89 -1.75 -8.96
N LEU A 5 8.04 -1.64 -10.27
CA LEU A 5 8.92 -0.66 -10.90
C LEU A 5 8.13 0.62 -11.18
N ILE A 6 8.68 1.76 -10.79
CA ILE A 6 8.14 3.05 -11.21
C ILE A 6 8.62 3.34 -12.63
N ILE A 7 7.69 3.78 -13.47
CA ILE A 7 7.96 4.23 -14.83
C ILE A 7 7.47 5.66 -15.07
N ASP A 8 8.04 6.34 -16.06
CA ASP A 8 7.49 7.60 -16.60
C ASP A 8 6.44 7.34 -17.69
N GLN A 9 6.00 8.42 -18.35
CA GLN A 9 5.01 8.37 -19.43
C GLN A 9 5.52 7.71 -20.73
N TYR A 10 6.83 7.45 -20.83
CA TYR A 10 7.49 6.80 -21.96
C TYR A 10 7.97 5.38 -21.61
N ASP A 11 7.39 4.78 -20.56
CA ASP A 11 7.75 3.46 -20.02
C ASP A 11 9.21 3.33 -19.52
N LYS A 12 9.92 4.45 -19.33
CA LYS A 12 11.29 4.45 -18.83
C LYS A 12 11.30 4.23 -17.32
N ALA A 13 12.15 3.31 -16.86
CA ALA A 13 12.33 3.03 -15.45
C ALA A 13 12.85 4.26 -14.67
N LEU A 14 12.13 4.67 -13.63
CA LEU A 14 12.55 5.71 -12.69
C LEU A 14 13.11 5.13 -11.38
N GLY A 15 12.96 3.82 -11.17
CA GLY A 15 13.43 3.10 -9.99
C GLY A 15 12.31 2.43 -9.21
N GLU A 16 12.63 1.88 -8.04
CA GLU A 16 11.64 1.22 -7.18
C GLU A 16 10.70 2.21 -6.51
N ARG A 17 9.60 1.74 -5.91
CA ARG A 17 8.77 2.55 -5.01
C ARG A 17 9.46 2.84 -3.68
N HIS A 18 9.10 3.96 -3.04
CA HIS A 18 9.52 4.26 -1.67
C HIS A 18 9.18 3.13 -0.67
N LYS A 19 8.05 2.44 -0.85
CA LYS A 19 7.70 1.26 -0.06
C LYS A 19 7.77 0.03 -0.96
N THR A 20 8.74 -0.83 -0.65
CA THR A 20 9.01 -2.11 -1.32
C THR A 20 8.33 -3.26 -0.57
N ALA A 21 7.96 -4.29 -1.32
CA ALA A 21 7.30 -5.46 -0.77
C ALA A 21 8.27 -6.24 0.14
N PRO A 22 7.88 -6.61 1.37
CA PRO A 22 8.76 -7.38 2.24
C PRO A 22 8.76 -8.86 1.85
N ALA A 23 9.87 -9.55 2.09
CA ALA A 23 9.97 -11.01 1.90
C ALA A 23 8.89 -11.80 2.68
N LYS A 24 8.44 -11.27 3.83
CA LYS A 24 7.30 -11.79 4.60
C LYS A 24 6.20 -10.73 4.70
N LEU A 25 5.15 -10.89 3.91
CA LEU A 25 3.98 -10.03 3.93
C LEU A 25 2.85 -10.65 4.77
N ASN A 26 2.36 -9.87 5.73
CA ASN A 26 1.16 -10.19 6.50
C ASN A 26 0.37 -8.91 6.76
N LYS A 27 -0.83 -9.06 7.34
CA LYS A 27 -1.71 -7.92 7.65
C LYS A 27 -1.00 -6.85 8.49
N ARG A 28 -0.20 -7.21 9.49
CA ARG A 28 0.51 -6.25 10.36
C ARG A 28 1.59 -5.47 9.60
N SER A 29 2.15 -6.00 8.52
CA SER A 29 3.08 -5.25 7.65
C SER A 29 2.43 -3.96 7.12
N LEU A 30 1.10 -3.92 6.97
CA LEU A 30 0.37 -2.74 6.51
C LEU A 30 0.31 -1.61 7.53
N LEU A 31 0.66 -1.84 8.82
CA LEU A 31 0.84 -0.75 9.78
C LEU A 31 1.96 0.22 9.35
N LYS A 32 2.91 -0.26 8.54
CA LYS A 32 3.95 0.58 7.91
C LYS A 32 3.42 1.29 6.64
N GLY A 33 2.11 1.23 6.38
CA GLY A 33 1.41 1.65 5.17
C GLY A 33 1.36 0.57 4.10
N LEU A 34 0.93 0.93 2.89
CA LEU A 34 0.80 0.00 1.76
C LEU A 34 2.18 -0.46 1.25
N VAL A 35 2.81 -1.41 1.95
CA VAL A 35 4.20 -1.85 1.68
C VAL A 35 4.33 -2.68 0.41
N VAL A 36 3.25 -3.27 -0.07
CA VAL A 36 3.17 -3.91 -1.39
C VAL A 36 2.22 -3.10 -2.25
N CYS A 37 2.56 -2.81 -3.51
CA CYS A 37 1.64 -2.12 -4.40
C CYS A 37 0.45 -3.03 -4.72
N HIS A 38 -0.77 -2.48 -4.75
CA HIS A 38 -1.95 -3.24 -5.15
C HIS A 38 -1.83 -3.85 -6.56
N GLN A 39 -1.08 -3.20 -7.47
CA GLN A 39 -0.79 -3.72 -8.81
C GLN A 39 0.21 -4.90 -8.81
N SER A 40 0.96 -5.10 -7.73
CA SER A 40 1.92 -6.20 -7.57
C SER A 40 1.40 -7.30 -6.63
N ILE A 41 0.08 -7.48 -6.58
CA ILE A 41 -0.56 -8.55 -5.83
C ILE A 41 -1.49 -9.31 -6.77
N LEU A 42 -1.26 -10.61 -6.89
CA LEU A 42 -2.18 -11.54 -7.54
C LEU A 42 -2.91 -12.30 -6.42
N VAL A 43 -4.23 -12.25 -6.44
CA VAL A 43 -5.09 -12.82 -5.39
C VAL A 43 -6.03 -13.84 -6.01
N ARG A 44 -6.19 -14.99 -5.35
CA ARG A 44 -7.17 -16.00 -5.76
C ARG A 44 -8.58 -15.39 -5.71
N ARG A 45 -9.36 -15.53 -6.80
CA ARG A 45 -10.67 -14.88 -6.96
C ARG A 45 -11.61 -15.03 -5.74
N LYS A 46 -11.68 -16.23 -5.14
CA LYS A 46 -12.52 -16.51 -3.97
C LYS A 46 -12.14 -15.72 -2.70
N LEU A 47 -10.93 -15.17 -2.65
CA LEU A 47 -10.41 -14.36 -1.55
C LEU A 47 -10.39 -12.86 -1.87
N ALA A 48 -10.76 -12.47 -3.10
CA ALA A 48 -10.76 -11.09 -3.55
C ALA A 48 -12.14 -10.46 -3.32
N PRO A 49 -12.33 -9.67 -2.24
CA PRO A 49 -13.58 -8.97 -1.99
C PRO A 49 -13.76 -7.82 -2.98
N GLU A 50 -14.95 -7.22 -2.99
CA GLU A 50 -15.18 -5.95 -3.68
C GLU A 50 -14.54 -4.78 -2.92
N TYR A 51 -14.25 -3.71 -3.65
CA TYR A 51 -13.78 -2.46 -3.05
C TYR A 51 -14.90 -1.77 -2.27
N ASP A 52 -14.56 -1.22 -1.12
CA ASP A 52 -15.48 -0.36 -0.37
C ASP A 52 -15.50 1.05 -0.99
N LEU A 53 -16.59 1.36 -1.70
CA LEU A 53 -16.76 2.59 -2.45
C LEU A 53 -16.95 3.84 -1.56
N GLN A 54 -17.07 3.67 -0.24
CA GLN A 54 -17.03 4.79 0.70
C GLN A 54 -15.65 5.47 0.73
N TYR A 55 -14.59 4.73 0.41
CA TYR A 55 -13.23 5.27 0.30
C TYR A 55 -12.96 5.68 -1.15
N ARG A 56 -12.78 6.98 -1.40
CA ARG A 56 -12.61 7.49 -2.77
C ARG A 56 -11.17 7.46 -3.24
N ILE A 57 -10.21 7.38 -2.33
CA ILE A 57 -8.78 7.43 -2.65
C ILE A 57 -8.04 6.19 -2.15
N SER A 58 -8.44 5.65 -0.99
CA SER A 58 -7.66 4.61 -0.28
C SER A 58 -8.39 3.26 -0.20
N ALA A 59 -9.35 3.01 -1.09
CA ALA A 59 -10.06 1.74 -1.18
C ALA A 59 -9.12 0.55 -1.44
N ASP A 60 -8.03 0.79 -2.17
CA ASP A 60 -6.96 -0.17 -2.41
C ASP A 60 -6.32 -0.67 -1.10
N TYR A 61 -6.05 0.23 -0.15
CA TYR A 61 -5.47 -0.10 1.13
C TYR A 61 -6.41 -0.96 1.99
N ASP A 62 -7.70 -0.62 2.03
CA ASP A 62 -8.72 -1.44 2.70
C ASP A 62 -8.82 -2.84 2.08
N TRP A 63 -8.84 -2.91 0.75
CA TRP A 63 -8.89 -4.16 0.02
C TRP A 63 -7.71 -5.07 0.34
N VAL A 64 -6.48 -4.54 0.36
CA VAL A 64 -5.28 -5.32 0.73
C VAL A 64 -5.34 -5.77 2.20
N CYS A 65 -5.86 -4.95 3.12
CA CYS A 65 -6.10 -5.37 4.50
C CYS A 65 -7.05 -6.57 4.59
N LYS A 66 -8.16 -6.56 3.82
CA LYS A 66 -9.13 -7.65 3.77
C LYS A 66 -8.51 -8.92 3.19
N VAL A 67 -7.84 -8.82 2.04
CA VAL A 67 -7.16 -9.94 1.38
C VAL A 67 -6.15 -10.60 2.32
N LEU A 68 -5.27 -9.81 2.95
CA LEU A 68 -4.26 -10.35 3.87
C LEU A 68 -4.83 -10.90 5.18
N SER A 69 -6.07 -10.54 5.53
CA SER A 69 -6.78 -11.15 6.66
C SER A 69 -7.36 -12.52 6.31
N LEU A 70 -7.72 -12.73 5.04
CA LEU A 70 -8.30 -13.98 4.53
C LEU A 70 -7.25 -14.96 3.99
N SER A 71 -6.06 -14.47 3.64
CA SER A 71 -5.01 -15.29 3.04
C SER A 71 -4.26 -16.12 4.08
N GLY A 72 -4.23 -17.44 3.89
CA GLY A 72 -3.45 -18.36 4.72
C GLY A 72 -1.97 -18.46 4.33
N GLN A 73 -1.62 -18.14 3.08
CA GLN A 73 -0.24 -18.22 2.58
C GLN A 73 0.03 -17.10 1.58
N ASN A 74 1.14 -16.39 1.77
CA ASN A 74 1.56 -15.30 0.90
C ASN A 74 2.97 -15.59 0.37
N THR A 75 3.10 -15.81 -0.94
CA THR A 75 4.40 -16.07 -1.59
C THR A 75 5.00 -14.78 -2.14
N TYR A 76 6.23 -14.48 -1.72
CA TYR A 76 7.03 -13.40 -2.29
C TYR A 76 7.74 -13.85 -3.56
N ILE A 77 7.75 -12.99 -4.57
CA ILE A 77 8.53 -13.14 -5.79
C ILE A 77 9.51 -11.98 -5.80
N ASP A 78 10.80 -12.28 -5.80
CA ASP A 78 11.88 -11.29 -5.76
C ASP A 78 12.14 -10.64 -7.12
N HIS A 79 11.08 -10.23 -7.82
CA HIS A 79 11.11 -9.61 -9.15
C HIS A 79 10.04 -8.51 -9.24
N TYR A 80 10.24 -7.58 -10.18
CA TYR A 80 9.19 -6.65 -10.58
C TYR A 80 8.10 -7.38 -11.35
N ILE A 81 6.88 -7.41 -10.81
CA ILE A 81 5.73 -8.05 -11.46
C ILE A 81 4.69 -7.03 -11.94
N SER A 82 4.94 -5.75 -11.74
CA SER A 82 4.14 -4.68 -12.32
C SER A 82 4.98 -3.42 -12.54
N ARG A 83 4.56 -2.60 -13.50
CA ARG A 83 5.07 -1.25 -13.74
C ARG A 83 3.97 -0.24 -13.36
N PHE A 84 4.33 0.81 -12.65
CA PHE A 84 3.39 1.84 -12.20
C PHE A 84 3.91 3.23 -12.57
N MET A 85 3.07 4.00 -13.26
CA MET A 85 3.38 5.39 -13.59
C MET A 85 3.15 6.30 -12.39
N VAL A 86 4.11 7.17 -12.07
CA VAL A 86 3.93 8.22 -11.06
C VAL A 86 3.11 9.36 -11.68
N SER A 87 1.81 9.13 -11.85
CA SER A 87 0.83 10.18 -12.04
C SER A 87 -0.42 9.81 -11.24
N GLY A 88 -0.82 10.65 -10.28
CA GLY A 88 -1.85 10.22 -9.33
C GLY A 88 -2.59 11.34 -8.63
N LEU A 89 -3.93 11.23 -8.66
CA LEU A 89 -4.89 12.00 -7.87
C LEU A 89 -4.56 12.02 -6.36
N SER A 90 -3.95 10.95 -5.84
CA SER A 90 -3.57 10.82 -4.42
C SER A 90 -2.49 11.82 -3.99
N ALA A 91 -1.64 12.28 -4.91
CA ALA A 91 -0.69 13.36 -4.62
C ALA A 91 -1.42 14.71 -4.44
N ARG A 92 -2.46 14.96 -5.26
CA ARG A 92 -3.31 16.16 -5.19
C ARG A 92 -4.25 16.15 -3.98
N GLN A 93 -4.73 14.98 -3.56
CA GLN A 93 -5.66 14.80 -2.43
C GLN A 93 -5.03 14.11 -1.21
N ARG A 94 -3.75 14.42 -0.92
CA ARG A 94 -2.95 13.75 0.12
C ARG A 94 -3.62 13.76 1.51
N LYS A 95 -4.21 14.89 1.92
CA LYS A 95 -4.90 15.00 3.22
C LYS A 95 -6.09 14.04 3.34
N LYS A 96 -6.93 13.97 2.30
CA LYS A 96 -8.09 13.07 2.27
C LYS A 96 -7.66 11.59 2.24
N SER A 97 -6.60 11.26 1.50
CA SER A 97 -6.03 9.90 1.54
C SER A 97 -5.54 9.52 2.94
N LEU A 98 -4.86 10.44 3.65
CA LEU A 98 -4.41 10.18 5.02
C LEU A 98 -5.58 9.97 5.99
N GLN A 99 -6.65 10.76 5.87
CA GLN A 99 -7.86 10.60 6.69
C GLN A 99 -8.55 9.26 6.43
N GLU A 100 -8.72 8.87 5.17
CA GLU A 100 -9.28 7.57 4.80
C GLU A 100 -8.40 6.44 5.33
N ARG A 101 -7.08 6.52 5.15
CA ARG A 101 -6.12 5.53 5.68
C ARG A 101 -6.20 5.41 7.19
N PHE A 102 -6.29 6.50 7.93
CA PHE A 102 -6.45 6.45 9.38
C PHE A 102 -7.75 5.72 9.78
N ARG A 103 -8.87 6.03 9.10
CA ARG A 103 -10.16 5.38 9.34
C ARG A 103 -10.09 3.87 9.06
N ILE A 104 -9.49 3.48 7.94
CA ILE A 104 -9.30 2.08 7.55
C ILE A 104 -8.41 1.37 8.59
N MET A 105 -7.28 1.98 8.96
CA MET A 105 -6.36 1.40 9.93
C MET A 105 -7.04 1.18 11.29
N ARG A 106 -7.81 2.16 11.78
CA ARG A 106 -8.58 2.02 13.02
C ARG A 106 -9.54 0.82 12.95
N ARG A 107 -10.20 0.60 11.81
CA ARG A 107 -11.12 -0.53 11.60
C ARG A 107 -10.40 -1.88 11.60
N HIS A 108 -9.22 -1.96 10.98
CA HIS A 108 -8.51 -3.24 10.79
C HIS A 108 -7.53 -3.62 11.90
N PHE A 109 -7.00 -2.63 12.62
CA PHE A 109 -5.91 -2.79 13.60
C PHE A 109 -6.24 -2.22 14.99
N GLY A 110 -7.36 -1.51 15.14
CA GLY A 110 -7.71 -0.81 16.36
C GLY A 110 -7.01 0.54 16.51
N ILE A 111 -7.49 1.36 17.45
CA ILE A 111 -7.05 2.75 17.62
C ILE A 111 -5.60 2.85 18.11
N VAL A 112 -5.19 2.01 19.06
CA VAL A 112 -3.85 2.06 19.67
C VAL A 112 -2.75 1.79 18.64
N ALA A 113 -2.88 0.69 17.88
CA ALA A 113 -1.92 0.36 16.83
C ALA A 113 -1.90 1.42 15.71
N THR A 114 -3.06 2.00 15.39
CA THR A 114 -3.18 3.06 14.38
C THR A 114 -2.43 4.33 14.81
N LEU A 115 -2.62 4.77 16.06
CA LEU A 115 -1.92 5.94 16.59
C LEU A 115 -0.40 5.73 16.61
N GLY A 116 0.07 4.59 17.12
CA GLY A 116 1.49 4.26 17.14
C GLY A 116 2.12 4.22 15.74
N ALA A 117 1.43 3.63 14.77
CA ALA A 117 1.87 3.62 13.38
C ALA A 117 1.99 5.02 12.77
N HIS A 118 1.00 5.88 12.99
CA HIS A 118 1.03 7.26 12.47
C HIS A 118 2.10 8.11 13.16
N PHE A 119 2.32 7.91 14.47
CA PHE A 119 3.40 8.55 15.20
C PHE A 119 4.78 8.19 14.62
N LEU A 120 5.05 6.89 14.41
CA LEU A 120 6.30 6.42 13.80
C LEU A 120 6.48 6.93 12.36
N LEU A 121 5.40 7.02 11.59
CA LEU A 121 5.44 7.58 10.23
C LEU A 121 5.72 9.08 10.24
N ALA A 122 5.16 9.84 11.19
CA ALA A 122 5.41 11.27 11.34
C ALA A 122 6.87 11.55 11.68
N LEU A 123 7.47 10.76 12.59
CA LEU A 123 8.90 10.86 12.93
C LEU A 123 9.82 10.58 11.74
N ARG A 124 9.41 9.69 10.83
CA ARG A 124 10.20 9.32 9.63
C ARG A 124 10.00 10.25 8.44
N TYR A 125 8.96 11.08 8.46
CA TYR A 125 8.59 11.96 7.35
C TYR A 125 9.72 12.87 6.83
N PRO A 126 10.52 13.56 7.68
CA PRO A 126 11.55 14.48 7.19
C PRO A 126 12.70 13.80 6.41
N PHE A 127 12.85 12.49 6.51
CA PHE A 127 13.98 11.74 5.90
C PHE A 127 13.61 11.00 4.62
N THR A 128 12.42 11.24 4.06
CA THR A 128 11.88 10.46 2.93
C THR A 128 11.48 11.34 1.74
N ARG A 129 12.47 11.92 1.06
CA ARG A 129 12.34 12.43 -0.31
C ARG A 129 13.35 11.71 -1.20
N LYS A 130 12.89 11.01 -2.24
CA LYS A 130 13.77 10.25 -3.15
C LYS A 130 13.45 10.42 -4.64
N TYR A 131 12.47 11.25 -5.00
CA TYR A 131 12.25 11.62 -6.39
C TYR A 131 12.17 13.15 -6.44
N ASN A 132 13.20 13.74 -7.03
CA ASN A 132 13.23 15.13 -7.47
C ASN A 132 12.65 15.19 -8.89
#